data_AF-A0A8B7TW31-F1
#
_entry.id   AF-A0A8B7TW31-F1
#
_cell.length_a   1.000
_cell.length_b   1.000
_cell.length_c   1.000
_cell.angle_alpha   90.00
_cell.angle_beta   90.00
_cell.angle_gamma   90.00
#
_symmetry.space_group_name_H-M   'P 1'
#
loop_
_entity.id
_entity.type
_entity.pdbx_description
1 polymer ?
#
loop_
_entity_poly.entity_id
_entity_poly.type
_entity_poly.pdbx_seq_one_letter_code
_entity_poly.pdbx_strand_id
1 'polypeptide(L)'
;MRSGQPLTGTNGRRCKEDEKLINATLRAGKRGYIIDTRSLNVAQQARAKGGGFEQEAHYPQWRRIHKSIERYHILQESLVKLVEACNEQTHNMDRWLSKLEASNWLAHIKEILTTACLAAQCIDREGASILIHGTEGTDSTLQVTSLAQIILEPRSRTIRGFEALVEREWLQAGHPFHQRCAQSAYCNSKQKWEAPVFLLFLDCVWQILRQFPCSFEFNEHFLIMLFEHAYASQFGTFLGNSESER
;
A
#
# COMPACT_ATOMS: atom_id res chain seq x y z
N MET A 1 -2.11 -9.92 9.03
CA MET A 1 -1.24 -10.73 8.16
C MET A 1 -1.19 -10.12 6.78
N ARG A 2 -0.16 -10.44 6.00
CA ARG A 2 -0.01 -10.02 4.60
C ARG A 2 0.48 -11.17 3.73
N SER A 3 0.13 -11.16 2.45
CA SER A 3 0.60 -12.14 1.47
C SER A 3 0.53 -11.59 0.05
N GLY A 4 1.08 -12.34 -0.91
CA GLY A 4 0.64 -12.25 -2.31
C GLY A 4 -0.68 -13.00 -2.53
N GLN A 5 -1.19 -12.93 -3.75
CA GLN A 5 -2.42 -13.62 -4.13
C GLN A 5 -2.30 -15.16 -4.07
N PRO A 6 -3.40 -15.90 -3.86
CA PRO A 6 -3.40 -17.35 -3.99
C PRO A 6 -3.36 -17.78 -5.46
N LEU A 7 -2.79 -18.97 -5.72
CA LEU A 7 -2.61 -19.54 -7.07
C LEU A 7 -3.76 -20.46 -7.51
N THR A 8 -5.00 -19.95 -7.39
CA THR A 8 -6.21 -20.75 -7.66
C THR A 8 -6.39 -21.08 -9.14
N GLY A 9 -6.05 -20.13 -10.02
CA GLY A 9 -6.19 -20.27 -11.47
C GLY A 9 -7.63 -20.42 -11.95
N THR A 10 -7.79 -20.68 -13.25
CA THR A 10 -9.11 -20.89 -13.89
C THR A 10 -9.86 -22.08 -13.27
N ASN A 11 -9.14 -23.17 -13.02
CA ASN A 11 -9.67 -24.42 -12.47
C ASN A 11 -10.08 -24.33 -10.99
N GLY A 12 -9.85 -23.20 -10.32
CA GLY A 12 -10.22 -23.04 -8.91
C GLY A 12 -9.46 -24.01 -8.00
N ARG A 13 -8.17 -24.24 -8.28
CA ARG A 13 -7.28 -25.04 -7.44
C ARG A 13 -7.29 -24.48 -6.02
N ARG A 14 -7.11 -25.39 -5.08
CA ARG A 14 -7.17 -25.11 -3.64
C ARG A 14 -6.04 -25.82 -2.92
N CYS A 15 -5.60 -25.23 -1.82
CA CYS A 15 -4.48 -25.70 -1.02
C CYS A 15 -4.97 -25.89 0.42
N LYS A 16 -5.02 -27.14 0.89
CA LYS A 16 -5.54 -27.44 2.24
C LYS A 16 -4.62 -26.89 3.33
N GLU A 17 -3.33 -26.83 3.05
CA GLU A 17 -2.32 -26.29 3.95
C GLU A 17 -2.47 -24.78 4.11
N ASP A 18 -2.79 -24.06 3.03
CA ASP A 18 -3.13 -22.63 3.05
C ASP A 18 -4.42 -22.36 3.84
N GLU A 19 -5.48 -23.13 3.55
CA GLU A 19 -6.75 -23.08 4.30
C GLU A 19 -6.52 -23.29 5.81
N LYS A 20 -5.69 -24.27 6.19
CA LYS A 20 -5.32 -24.54 7.59
C LYS A 20 -4.47 -23.41 8.19
N LEU A 21 -3.48 -22.91 7.43
CA LEU A 21 -2.56 -21.87 7.88
C LEU A 21 -3.31 -20.61 8.26
N ILE A 22 -4.18 -20.11 7.38
CA ILE A 22 -4.91 -18.88 7.69
C ILE A 22 -5.92 -19.12 8.82
N ASN A 23 -6.61 -20.27 8.86
CA ASN A 23 -7.53 -20.59 9.95
C ASN A 23 -6.85 -20.68 11.33
N ALA A 24 -5.58 -21.10 11.39
CA ALA A 24 -4.81 -21.11 12.64
C ALA A 24 -4.62 -19.71 13.25
N THR A 25 -4.81 -18.64 12.45
CA THR A 25 -4.69 -17.26 12.92
C THR A 25 -5.99 -16.66 13.42
N LEU A 26 -7.12 -17.36 13.25
CA LEU A 26 -8.42 -16.93 13.75
C LEU A 26 -8.46 -17.04 15.28
N ARG A 27 -9.03 -16.02 15.92
CA ARG A 27 -9.35 -16.09 17.34
C ARG A 27 -10.54 -17.04 17.55
N ALA A 28 -10.56 -17.73 18.70
CA ALA A 28 -11.63 -18.66 19.04
C ALA A 28 -13.02 -18.00 18.92
N GLY A 29 -13.91 -18.61 18.15
CA GLY A 29 -15.27 -18.12 17.92
C GLY A 29 -15.39 -16.88 17.03
N LYS A 30 -14.30 -16.41 16.39
CA LYS A 30 -14.30 -15.23 15.51
C LYS A 30 -14.10 -15.63 14.04
N ARG A 31 -14.65 -14.80 13.15
CA ARG A 31 -14.39 -14.84 11.70
C ARG A 31 -13.26 -13.87 11.35
N GLY A 32 -12.63 -14.10 10.20
CA GLY A 32 -11.58 -13.24 9.66
C GLY A 32 -12.04 -12.46 8.43
N TYR A 33 -11.26 -11.44 8.06
CA TYR A 33 -11.45 -10.67 6.84
C TYR A 33 -10.26 -10.83 5.90
N ILE A 34 -10.53 -10.96 4.61
CA ILE A 34 -9.52 -10.92 3.55
C ILE A 34 -9.73 -9.63 2.77
N ILE A 35 -8.80 -8.70 2.84
CA ILE A 35 -8.83 -7.45 2.08
C ILE A 35 -7.97 -7.62 0.84
N ASP A 36 -8.62 -7.79 -0.31
CA ASP A 36 -7.98 -7.79 -1.63
C ASP A 36 -7.89 -6.35 -2.14
N THR A 37 -6.67 -5.83 -2.30
CA THR A 37 -6.40 -4.43 -2.64
C THR A 37 -6.49 -4.12 -4.14
N ARG A 38 -6.80 -5.11 -4.98
CA ARG A 38 -6.91 -4.93 -6.44
C ARG A 38 -8.30 -4.41 -6.80
N SER A 39 -8.57 -4.18 -8.09
CA SER A 39 -9.93 -4.08 -8.63
C SER A 39 -10.49 -5.47 -8.98
N LEU A 40 -11.82 -5.65 -9.04
CA LEU A 40 -12.42 -6.97 -9.28
C LEU A 40 -11.97 -7.50 -10.64
N ASN A 41 -11.87 -6.61 -11.62
CA ASN A 41 -11.38 -6.91 -12.95
C ASN A 41 -9.92 -7.41 -12.91
N VAL A 42 -9.04 -6.74 -12.17
CA VAL A 42 -7.63 -7.15 -12.03
C VAL A 42 -7.54 -8.51 -11.31
N ALA A 43 -8.32 -8.74 -10.27
CA ALA A 43 -8.35 -10.04 -9.56
C ALA A 43 -8.84 -11.18 -10.47
N GLN A 44 -9.85 -10.94 -11.31
CA GLN A 44 -10.32 -11.92 -12.31
C GLN A 44 -9.30 -12.17 -13.41
N GLN A 45 -8.64 -11.13 -13.91
CA GLN A 45 -7.55 -11.29 -14.89
C GLN A 45 -6.37 -12.08 -14.31
N ALA A 46 -6.06 -11.88 -13.02
CA ALA A 46 -5.03 -12.64 -12.36
C ALA A 46 -5.40 -14.13 -12.25
N ARG A 47 -6.68 -14.44 -12.02
CA ARG A 47 -7.20 -15.82 -12.06
C ARG A 47 -6.98 -16.48 -13.43
N ALA A 48 -7.20 -15.75 -14.52
CA ALA A 48 -6.93 -16.26 -15.87
C ALA A 48 -5.44 -16.56 -16.11
N LYS A 49 -4.54 -15.88 -15.40
CA LYS A 49 -3.07 -16.07 -15.47
C LYS A 49 -2.51 -17.03 -14.42
N GLY A 50 -3.37 -17.80 -13.73
CA GLY A 50 -2.95 -18.80 -12.74
C GLY A 50 -2.85 -18.30 -11.29
N GLY A 51 -3.00 -16.99 -11.05
CA GLY A 51 -3.23 -16.40 -9.74
C GLY A 51 -4.69 -16.50 -9.32
N GLY A 52 -5.22 -15.49 -8.63
CA GLY A 52 -6.65 -15.42 -8.31
C GLY A 52 -6.91 -14.86 -6.91
N PHE A 53 -7.93 -15.41 -6.26
CA PHE A 53 -8.41 -14.98 -4.96
C PHE A 53 -9.13 -16.13 -4.24
N GLU A 54 -9.34 -15.98 -2.95
CA GLU A 54 -9.96 -16.93 -2.04
C GLU A 54 -11.46 -17.03 -2.33
N GLN A 55 -11.94 -18.25 -2.59
CA GLN A 55 -13.36 -18.53 -2.81
C GLN A 55 -14.04 -18.83 -1.46
N GLU A 56 -15.16 -18.16 -1.18
CA GLU A 56 -15.87 -18.28 0.11
C GLU A 56 -16.24 -19.73 0.47
N ALA A 57 -16.55 -20.57 -0.53
CA ALA A 57 -16.81 -21.99 -0.34
C ALA A 57 -15.62 -22.79 0.23
N HIS A 58 -14.38 -22.31 0.05
CA HIS A 58 -13.17 -22.96 0.55
C HIS A 58 -12.62 -22.29 1.82
N TYR A 59 -13.02 -21.03 2.05
CA TYR A 59 -12.61 -20.23 3.21
C TYR A 59 -13.84 -19.73 3.99
N PRO A 60 -14.71 -20.61 4.52
CA PRO A 60 -16.02 -20.23 5.06
C PRO A 60 -15.96 -19.35 6.32
N GLN A 61 -14.82 -19.32 7.02
CA GLN A 61 -14.59 -18.47 8.18
C GLN A 61 -14.02 -17.09 7.81
N TRP A 62 -13.75 -16.85 6.53
CA TRP A 62 -13.11 -15.65 6.02
C TRP A 62 -14.04 -14.90 5.07
N ARG A 63 -14.37 -13.66 5.43
CA ARG A 63 -15.14 -12.78 4.55
C ARG A 63 -14.19 -11.95 3.71
N ARG A 64 -14.26 -12.12 2.39
CA ARG A 64 -13.47 -11.30 1.46
C ARG A 64 -14.12 -9.94 1.23
N ILE A 65 -13.32 -8.89 1.34
CA ILE A 65 -13.65 -7.50 1.08
C ILE A 65 -12.73 -7.01 -0.02
N HIS A 66 -13.29 -6.20 -0.91
CA HIS A 66 -12.57 -5.67 -2.05
C HIS A 66 -12.34 -4.17 -1.88
N LYS A 67 -11.08 -3.73 -2.03
CA LYS A 67 -10.67 -2.33 -1.86
C LYS A 67 -9.70 -1.93 -2.96
N SER A 68 -10.24 -1.36 -4.04
CA SER A 68 -9.46 -1.04 -5.24
C SER A 68 -8.44 0.06 -4.98
N ILE A 69 -7.17 -0.31 -4.93
CA ILE A 69 -6.02 0.60 -4.94
C ILE A 69 -5.30 0.41 -6.28
N GLU A 70 -5.09 1.52 -7.00
CA GLU A 70 -4.55 1.51 -8.35
C GLU A 70 -3.09 1.04 -8.42
N ARG A 71 -2.66 0.56 -9.59
CA ARG A 71 -1.31 0.01 -9.81
C ARG A 71 -0.44 0.89 -10.68
N TYR A 72 0.85 0.84 -10.40
CA TYR A 72 2.00 1.41 -11.13
C TYR A 72 1.69 2.55 -12.09
N HIS A 73 1.43 2.22 -13.36
CA HIS A 73 1.18 3.17 -14.43
C HIS A 73 0.13 4.24 -14.09
N ILE A 74 -0.95 3.88 -13.41
CA ILE A 74 -2.01 4.84 -13.05
C ILE A 74 -1.51 5.79 -11.96
N LEU A 75 -0.80 5.27 -10.96
CA LEU A 75 -0.22 6.08 -9.89
C LEU A 75 0.90 6.99 -10.40
N GLN A 76 1.69 6.51 -11.37
CA GLN A 76 2.73 7.30 -12.02
C GLN A 76 2.10 8.45 -12.84
N GLU A 77 1.07 8.16 -13.64
CA GLU A 77 0.34 9.19 -14.39
C GLU A 77 -0.31 10.22 -13.45
N SER A 78 -0.85 9.76 -12.31
CA SER A 78 -1.38 10.62 -11.26
C SER A 78 -0.33 11.60 -10.72
N LEU A 79 0.88 11.10 -10.41
CA LEU A 79 1.97 11.94 -9.95
C LEU A 79 2.45 12.93 -11.02
N VAL A 80 2.58 12.50 -12.27
CA VAL A 80 2.96 13.40 -13.38
C VAL A 80 1.98 14.56 -13.49
N LYS A 81 0.67 14.27 -13.50
CA LYS A 81 -0.38 15.32 -13.54
C LYS A 81 -0.34 16.24 -12.33
N LEU A 82 -0.07 15.71 -11.14
CA LEU A 82 0.08 16.52 -9.93
C LEU A 82 1.27 17.47 -10.05
N VAL A 83 2.43 16.97 -10.49
CA VAL A 83 3.64 17.78 -10.67
C VAL A 83 3.43 18.85 -11.75
N GLU A 84 2.74 18.53 -12.83
CA GLU A 84 2.32 19.51 -13.86
C GLU A 84 1.38 20.57 -13.30
N ALA A 85 0.49 20.21 -12.37
CA ALA A 85 -0.36 21.17 -11.67
C ALA A 85 0.48 22.09 -10.79
N CYS A 86 1.42 21.55 -10.01
CA CYS A 86 2.27 22.30 -9.08
C CYS A 86 3.22 23.27 -9.79
N ASN A 87 3.66 22.94 -11.00
CA ASN A 87 4.55 23.77 -11.81
C ASN A 87 3.81 24.80 -12.69
N GLU A 88 2.48 24.87 -12.61
CA GLU A 88 1.69 25.85 -13.35
C GLU A 88 1.98 27.27 -12.84
N GLN A 89 2.42 28.16 -13.74
CA GLN A 89 2.76 29.54 -13.39
C GLN A 89 1.53 30.46 -13.25
N THR A 90 0.35 30.00 -13.69
CA THR A 90 -0.88 30.80 -13.61
C THR A 90 -1.45 30.77 -12.20
N HIS A 91 -1.61 31.93 -11.57
CA HIS A 91 -2.21 32.06 -10.22
C HIS A 91 -3.76 31.97 -10.22
N ASN A 92 -4.35 31.11 -11.06
CA ASN A 92 -5.80 30.92 -11.12
C ASN A 92 -6.21 29.71 -10.28
N MET A 93 -7.02 29.96 -9.23
CA MET A 93 -7.45 28.92 -8.29
C MET A 93 -8.37 27.86 -8.90
N ASP A 94 -9.32 28.24 -9.75
CA ASP A 94 -10.24 27.28 -10.37
C ASP A 94 -9.50 26.31 -11.28
N ARG A 95 -8.53 26.83 -12.04
CA ARG A 95 -7.64 26.02 -12.87
C ARG A 95 -6.75 25.11 -12.04
N TRP A 96 -6.19 25.60 -10.93
CA TRP A 96 -5.42 24.79 -9.99
C TRP A 96 -6.26 23.63 -9.44
N LEU A 97 -7.45 23.92 -8.91
CA LEU A 97 -8.34 22.90 -8.34
C LEU A 97 -8.76 21.87 -9.39
N SER A 98 -9.08 22.31 -10.61
CA SER A 98 -9.42 21.41 -11.71
C SER A 98 -8.26 20.48 -12.08
N LYS A 99 -7.03 20.98 -12.13
CA LYS A 99 -5.85 20.14 -12.40
C LYS A 99 -5.54 19.18 -11.24
N LEU A 100 -5.67 19.65 -9.99
CA LEU A 100 -5.50 18.84 -8.80
C LEU A 100 -6.51 17.68 -8.78
N GLU A 101 -7.77 17.95 -9.07
CA GLU A 101 -8.81 16.92 -9.21
C GLU A 101 -8.49 15.95 -10.36
N ALA A 102 -8.13 16.46 -11.53
CA ALA A 102 -7.76 15.64 -12.70
C ALA A 102 -6.54 14.74 -12.46
N SER A 103 -5.66 15.08 -11.51
CA SER A 103 -4.54 14.23 -11.10
C SER A 103 -4.99 12.96 -10.39
N ASN A 104 -6.17 12.95 -9.75
CA ASN A 104 -6.66 11.89 -8.85
C ASN A 104 -5.77 11.59 -7.64
N TRP A 105 -4.71 12.37 -7.37
CA TRP A 105 -3.76 12.08 -6.29
C TRP A 105 -4.44 11.98 -4.92
N LEU A 106 -5.28 12.97 -4.59
CA LEU A 106 -6.03 12.99 -3.34
C LEU A 106 -7.06 11.85 -3.26
N ALA A 107 -7.59 11.38 -4.40
CA ALA A 107 -8.48 10.23 -4.43
C ALA A 107 -7.73 8.94 -4.08
N HIS A 108 -6.52 8.75 -4.59
CA HIS A 108 -5.67 7.61 -4.23
C HIS A 108 -5.32 7.62 -2.74
N ILE A 109 -4.91 8.77 -2.19
CA ILE A 109 -4.66 8.94 -0.75
C ILE A 109 -5.90 8.55 0.07
N LYS A 110 -7.06 9.08 -0.30
CA LYS A 110 -8.33 8.79 0.38
C LYS A 110 -8.62 7.29 0.39
N GLU A 111 -8.49 6.60 -0.74
CA GLU A 111 -8.79 5.16 -0.82
C GLU A 111 -7.82 4.31 0.00
N ILE A 112 -6.52 4.64 0.00
CA ILE A 112 -5.51 3.97 0.80
C ILE A 112 -5.80 4.17 2.31
N LEU A 113 -6.01 5.41 2.74
CA LEU A 113 -6.35 5.73 4.14
C LEU A 113 -7.65 5.08 4.58
N THR A 114 -8.68 5.08 3.73
CA THR A 114 -9.97 4.43 4.02
C THR A 114 -9.79 2.92 4.21
N THR A 115 -8.95 2.30 3.38
CA THR A 115 -8.65 0.86 3.47
C THR A 115 -7.85 0.53 4.74
N ALA A 116 -6.86 1.35 5.08
CA ALA A 116 -6.10 1.20 6.33
C ALA A 116 -6.97 1.41 7.58
N CYS A 117 -7.86 2.40 7.57
CA CYS A 117 -8.84 2.63 8.63
C CYS A 117 -9.79 1.43 8.79
N LEU A 118 -10.28 0.85 7.69
CA LEU A 118 -11.09 -0.36 7.75
C LEU A 118 -10.33 -1.51 8.42
N ALA A 119 -9.08 -1.74 8.01
CA ALA A 119 -8.24 -2.76 8.61
C ALA A 119 -8.02 -2.52 10.11
N ALA A 120 -7.72 -1.28 10.50
CA ALA A 120 -7.56 -0.89 11.90
C ALA A 120 -8.85 -1.11 12.71
N GLN A 121 -10.01 -0.71 12.19
CA GLN A 121 -11.30 -0.88 12.86
C GLN A 121 -11.67 -2.34 13.07
N CYS A 122 -11.47 -3.20 12.06
CA CYS A 122 -11.74 -4.62 12.19
C CYS A 122 -10.83 -5.29 13.24
N ILE A 123 -9.58 -4.84 13.39
CA ILE A 123 -8.68 -5.34 14.45
C ILE A 123 -9.12 -4.83 15.82
N ASP A 124 -9.30 -3.52 15.98
CA ASP A 124 -9.52 -2.86 17.26
C ASP A 124 -10.92 -3.12 17.83
N ARG A 125 -11.97 -2.93 17.01
CA ARG A 125 -13.36 -2.98 17.47
C ARG A 125 -13.96 -4.38 17.44
N GLU A 126 -13.65 -5.16 16.40
CA GLU A 126 -14.25 -6.49 16.23
C GLU A 126 -13.38 -7.60 16.85
N GLY A 127 -12.09 -7.31 17.07
CA GLY A 127 -11.09 -8.31 17.44
C GLY A 127 -10.87 -9.34 16.33
N ALA A 128 -11.12 -8.97 15.07
CA ALA A 128 -11.04 -9.87 13.93
C ALA A 128 -9.60 -10.04 13.42
N SER A 129 -9.30 -11.22 12.89
CA SER A 129 -8.03 -11.46 12.19
C SER A 129 -8.16 -10.99 10.74
N ILE A 130 -7.13 -10.33 10.22
CA ILE A 130 -7.16 -9.76 8.86
C ILE A 130 -5.98 -10.26 8.04
N LEU A 131 -6.27 -10.71 6.83
CA LEU A 131 -5.31 -10.95 5.76
C LEU A 131 -5.45 -9.84 4.72
N ILE A 132 -4.37 -9.14 4.39
CA ILE A 132 -4.36 -8.13 3.32
C ILE A 132 -3.45 -8.65 2.21
N HIS A 133 -3.91 -8.63 0.97
CA HIS A 133 -3.08 -9.00 -0.18
C HIS A 133 -3.42 -8.18 -1.42
N GLY A 134 -2.41 -8.07 -2.28
CA GLY A 134 -2.52 -7.60 -3.65
C GLY A 134 -2.05 -8.72 -4.57
N THR A 135 -1.58 -8.38 -5.78
CA THR A 135 -1.06 -9.41 -6.70
C THR A 135 0.21 -10.05 -6.12
N GLU A 136 1.24 -9.24 -5.87
CA GLU A 136 2.53 -9.70 -5.33
C GLU A 136 2.62 -9.50 -3.80
N GLY A 137 1.77 -8.65 -3.23
CA GLY A 137 1.79 -8.33 -1.80
C GLY A 137 2.84 -7.29 -1.39
N THR A 138 3.52 -6.66 -2.34
CA THR A 138 4.70 -5.81 -2.11
C THR A 138 4.46 -4.32 -2.35
N ASP A 139 3.25 -3.90 -2.68
CA ASP A 139 2.92 -2.50 -2.97
C ASP A 139 1.76 -2.00 -2.10
N SER A 140 0.52 -1.98 -2.62
CA SER A 140 -0.65 -1.48 -1.89
C SER A 140 -0.94 -2.26 -0.61
N THR A 141 -0.56 -3.54 -0.56
CA THR A 141 -0.58 -4.34 0.67
C THR A 141 0.27 -3.71 1.76
N LEU A 142 1.51 -3.29 1.44
CA LEU A 142 2.45 -2.69 2.40
C LEU A 142 2.00 -1.30 2.83
N GLN A 143 1.41 -0.52 1.91
CA GLN A 143 0.79 0.77 2.25
C GLN A 143 -0.28 0.58 3.33
N VAL A 144 -1.22 -0.34 3.10
CA VAL A 144 -2.35 -0.58 4.01
C VAL A 144 -1.87 -1.17 5.34
N THR A 145 -0.96 -2.16 5.33
CA THR A 145 -0.48 -2.78 6.58
C THR A 145 0.34 -1.81 7.43
N SER A 146 1.16 -0.97 6.80
CA SER A 146 1.96 0.04 7.51
C SER A 146 1.06 1.12 8.12
N LEU A 147 0.09 1.64 7.35
CA LEU A 147 -0.83 2.66 7.86
C LEU A 147 -1.74 2.13 8.97
N ALA A 148 -2.22 0.88 8.86
CA ALA A 148 -2.99 0.26 9.94
C ALA A 148 -2.16 0.16 11.23
N GLN A 149 -0.87 -0.17 11.15
CA GLN A 149 0.04 -0.17 12.30
C GLN A 149 0.26 1.23 12.88
N ILE A 150 0.40 2.27 12.03
CA ILE A 150 0.51 3.68 12.45
C ILE A 150 -0.73 4.13 13.22
N ILE A 151 -1.91 3.74 12.74
CA ILE A 151 -3.19 4.06 13.39
C ILE A 151 -3.27 3.37 14.75
N LEU A 152 -2.97 2.07 14.81
CA LEU A 152 -3.20 1.23 15.99
C LEU A 152 -2.11 1.35 17.07
N GLU A 153 -0.85 1.52 16.69
CA GLU A 153 0.29 1.39 17.61
C GLU A 153 1.05 2.70 17.79
N PRO A 154 0.99 3.36 18.96
CA PRO A 154 1.73 4.60 19.23
C PRO A 154 3.25 4.48 19.02
N ARG A 155 3.84 3.29 19.22
CA ARG A 155 5.28 3.08 19.02
C ARG A 155 5.70 3.40 17.59
N SER A 156 4.89 3.04 16.59
CA SER A 156 5.18 3.32 15.18
C SER A 156 5.12 4.81 14.80
N ARG A 157 4.70 5.68 15.72
CA ARG A 157 4.68 7.15 15.58
C ARG A 157 5.88 7.84 16.23
N THR A 158 6.79 7.07 16.81
CA THR A 158 8.13 7.51 17.22
C THR A 158 9.09 7.44 16.04
N ILE A 159 10.20 8.19 16.05
CA ILE A 159 11.23 8.13 14.99
C ILE A 159 11.72 6.69 14.83
N ARG A 160 12.19 6.09 15.93
CA ARG A 160 12.72 4.72 15.93
C ARG A 160 11.67 3.68 15.54
N GLY A 161 10.44 3.86 15.99
CA GLY A 161 9.36 2.94 15.66
C GLY A 161 8.93 3.04 14.20
N PHE A 162 8.99 4.24 13.61
CA PHE A 162 8.73 4.42 12.19
C PHE A 162 9.86 3.86 11.32
N GLU A 163 11.12 4.07 11.70
CA GLU A 163 12.29 3.44 11.05
C GLU A 163 12.15 1.91 11.08
N ALA A 164 11.86 1.34 12.25
CA ALA A 164 11.64 -0.12 12.40
C ALA A 164 10.43 -0.61 11.60
N LEU A 165 9.39 0.22 11.43
CA LEU A 165 8.24 -0.08 10.57
C LEU A 165 8.68 -0.11 9.11
N VAL A 166 9.43 0.87 8.63
CA VAL A 166 9.93 0.91 7.24
C VAL A 166 10.84 -0.29 6.96
N GLU A 167 11.77 -0.59 7.86
CA GLU A 167 12.68 -1.73 7.75
C GLU A 167 11.91 -3.05 7.60
N ARG A 168 10.99 -3.35 8.53
CA ARG A 168 10.22 -4.59 8.52
C ARG A 168 9.17 -4.64 7.40
N GLU A 169 8.40 -3.57 7.25
CA GLU A 169 7.22 -3.59 6.39
C GLU A 169 7.55 -3.34 4.93
N TRP A 170 8.63 -2.62 4.62
CA TRP A 170 8.97 -2.25 3.25
C TRP A 170 10.24 -2.96 2.77
N LEU A 171 11.32 -2.91 3.54
CA LEU A 171 12.59 -3.47 3.11
C LEU A 171 12.57 -5.00 3.18
N GLN A 172 12.41 -5.58 4.37
CA GLN A 172 12.37 -7.04 4.57
C GLN A 172 11.20 -7.70 3.83
N ALA A 173 10.10 -6.96 3.63
CA ALA A 173 8.94 -7.43 2.86
C ALA A 173 9.18 -7.53 1.35
N GLY A 174 10.28 -6.96 0.85
CA GLY A 174 10.62 -6.97 -0.57
C GLY A 174 9.86 -5.94 -1.39
N HIS A 175 9.59 -4.74 -0.86
CA HIS A 175 9.18 -3.64 -1.72
C HIS A 175 10.29 -3.36 -2.75
N PRO A 176 9.98 -3.38 -4.06
CA PRO A 176 11.01 -3.29 -5.09
C PRO A 176 11.47 -1.84 -5.33
N PHE A 177 12.15 -1.23 -4.36
CA PHE A 177 12.57 0.17 -4.39
C PHE A 177 13.34 0.52 -5.66
N HIS A 178 14.30 -0.30 -6.08
CA HIS A 178 15.06 -0.03 -7.30
C HIS A 178 14.18 0.06 -8.56
N GLN A 179 13.15 -0.80 -8.70
CA GLN A 179 12.22 -0.72 -9.82
C GLN A 179 11.20 0.42 -9.70
N ARG A 180 10.78 0.76 -8.48
CA ARG A 180 9.71 1.74 -8.21
C ARG A 180 10.21 3.17 -8.21
N CYS A 181 11.43 3.39 -7.72
CA CYS A 181 12.10 4.67 -7.55
C CYS A 181 13.25 4.87 -8.54
N ALA A 182 13.25 4.12 -9.67
CA ALA A 182 14.32 4.17 -10.67
C ALA A 182 14.52 5.59 -11.25
N GLN A 183 13.41 6.29 -11.52
CA GLN A 183 13.40 7.69 -11.98
C GLN A 183 12.33 8.49 -11.24
N SER A 184 12.34 9.81 -11.44
CA SER A 184 11.40 10.76 -10.81
C SER A 184 10.27 11.14 -11.78
N ALA A 185 9.27 11.86 -11.27
CA ALA A 185 8.10 12.35 -11.99
C ALA A 185 8.39 13.16 -13.27
N TYR A 186 9.64 13.60 -13.46
CA TYR A 186 10.10 14.35 -14.64
C TYR A 186 10.60 13.45 -15.79
N CYS A 187 10.53 12.12 -15.65
CA CYS A 187 10.93 11.22 -16.70
C CYS A 187 9.90 11.16 -17.84
N ASN A 188 10.34 11.46 -19.06
CA ASN A 188 9.51 11.36 -20.27
C ASN A 188 9.36 9.93 -20.81
N SER A 189 10.02 8.93 -20.21
CA SER A 189 9.96 7.54 -20.67
C SER A 189 8.86 6.75 -19.95
N LYS A 190 7.99 6.09 -20.72
CA LYS A 190 6.96 5.20 -20.15
C LYS A 190 7.62 3.92 -19.64
N GLN A 191 8.02 3.91 -18.37
CA GLN A 191 8.52 2.70 -17.73
C GLN A 191 7.37 1.85 -17.19
N LYS A 192 7.49 0.54 -17.38
CA LYS A 192 6.42 -0.43 -17.05
C LYS A 192 6.20 -0.62 -15.55
N TRP A 193 7.21 -0.34 -14.73
CA TRP A 193 7.27 -0.76 -13.32
C TRP A 193 7.50 0.37 -12.32
N GLU A 194 7.71 1.60 -12.80
CA GLU A 194 7.90 2.77 -11.95
C GLU A 194 6.56 3.19 -11.33
N ALA A 195 6.59 3.59 -10.06
CA ALA A 195 5.40 4.02 -9.36
C ALA A 195 5.73 4.71 -8.02
N PRO A 196 5.00 5.77 -7.64
CA PRO A 196 5.24 6.51 -6.40
C PRO A 196 4.59 5.84 -5.18
N VAL A 197 4.76 4.53 -5.03
CA VAL A 197 4.07 3.74 -3.99
C VAL A 197 4.53 4.15 -2.58
N PHE A 198 5.85 4.27 -2.38
CA PHE A 198 6.40 4.72 -1.10
C PHE A 198 6.09 6.21 -0.84
N LEU A 199 6.14 7.06 -1.87
CA LEU A 199 5.73 8.47 -1.74
C LEU A 199 4.25 8.60 -1.32
N LEU A 200 3.33 7.86 -1.94
CA LEU A 200 1.92 7.84 -1.54
C LEU A 200 1.73 7.38 -0.10
N PHE A 201 2.54 6.42 0.37
CA PHE A 201 2.54 6.02 1.77
C PHE A 201 2.96 7.19 2.67
N LEU A 202 4.07 7.86 2.36
CA LEU A 202 4.55 9.00 3.14
C LEU A 202 3.54 10.16 3.15
N ASP A 203 2.88 10.43 2.03
CA ASP A 203 1.80 11.42 1.95
C ASP A 203 0.63 11.02 2.87
N CYS A 204 0.19 9.75 2.83
CA CYS A 204 -0.83 9.25 3.76
C CYS A 204 -0.42 9.43 5.23
N VAL A 205 0.85 9.19 5.58
CA VAL A 205 1.36 9.45 6.94
C VAL A 205 1.32 10.95 7.27
N TRP A 206 1.70 11.81 6.33
CA TRP A 206 1.61 13.26 6.49
C TRP A 206 0.16 13.73 6.70
N GLN A 207 -0.81 13.15 6.00
CA GLN A 207 -2.24 13.44 6.24
C GLN A 207 -2.68 13.11 7.68
N ILE A 208 -2.22 11.98 8.23
CA ILE A 208 -2.51 11.60 9.62
C ILE A 208 -1.79 12.54 10.59
N LEU A 209 -0.52 12.85 10.34
CA LEU A 209 0.26 13.81 11.14
C LEU A 209 -0.42 15.17 11.19
N ARG A 210 -0.92 15.66 10.04
CA ARG A 210 -1.63 16.93 9.91
C ARG A 210 -2.92 17.00 10.73
N GLN A 211 -3.63 15.88 10.85
CA GLN A 211 -4.86 15.76 11.63
C GLN A 211 -4.58 15.55 13.13
N PHE A 212 -3.45 14.92 13.47
CA PHE A 212 -3.07 14.58 14.84
C PHE A 212 -1.64 15.05 15.16
N PRO A 213 -1.38 16.37 15.20
CA PRO A 213 -0.03 16.92 15.30
C PRO A 213 0.71 16.52 16.59
N CYS A 214 -0.01 16.24 17.67
CA CYS A 214 0.58 15.81 18.95
C CYS A 214 0.77 14.29 19.08
N SER A 215 0.42 13.51 18.06
CA SER A 215 0.46 12.05 18.10
C SER A 215 1.76 11.46 17.55
N PHE A 216 2.64 12.29 16.97
CA PHE A 216 3.89 11.90 16.32
C PHE A 216 5.08 12.58 16.97
N GLU A 217 6.18 11.84 17.11
CA GLU A 217 7.46 12.39 17.57
C GLU A 217 8.19 13.14 16.43
N PHE A 218 8.03 12.65 15.20
CA PHE A 218 8.64 13.23 14.01
C PHE A 218 7.75 14.27 13.34
N ASN A 219 8.33 15.06 12.45
CA ASN A 219 7.66 16.13 11.71
C ASN A 219 7.72 15.88 10.19
N GLU A 220 7.19 16.83 9.42
CA GLU A 220 7.19 16.77 7.95
C GLU A 220 8.59 16.64 7.33
N HIS A 221 9.61 17.30 7.91
CA HIS A 221 10.98 17.24 7.38
C HIS A 221 11.55 15.81 7.42
N PHE A 222 11.18 15.02 8.42
CA PHE A 222 11.58 13.61 8.49
C PHE A 222 10.99 12.80 7.33
N LEU A 223 9.71 13.04 6.98
CA LEU A 223 9.06 12.36 5.86
C LEU A 223 9.67 12.78 4.51
N ILE A 224 9.99 14.07 4.34
CA ILE A 224 10.67 14.59 3.15
C ILE A 224 12.06 13.95 3.00
N MET A 225 12.83 13.86 4.09
CA MET A 225 14.15 13.22 4.09
C MET A 225 14.08 11.74 3.66
N LEU A 226 13.08 10.98 4.13
CA LEU A 226 12.87 9.61 3.69
C LEU A 226 12.53 9.52 2.19
N PHE A 227 11.68 10.43 1.70
CA PHE A 227 11.36 10.50 0.27
C PHE A 227 12.62 10.79 -0.56
N GLU A 228 13.39 11.81 -0.19
CA GLU A 228 14.62 12.19 -0.91
C GLU A 228 15.61 11.03 -0.96
N HIS A 229 15.82 10.32 0.14
CA HIS A 229 16.76 9.19 0.18
C HIS A 229 16.24 7.94 -0.52
N ALA A 230 14.92 7.76 -0.66
CA ALA A 230 14.35 6.67 -1.47
C ALA A 230 14.65 6.84 -2.97
N TYR A 231 14.83 8.07 -3.47
CA TYR A 231 15.15 8.35 -4.87
C TYR A 231 16.64 8.66 -5.11
N ALA A 232 17.27 9.45 -4.24
CA ALA A 232 18.65 9.90 -4.42
C ALA A 232 19.69 8.84 -4.04
N SER A 233 19.31 7.83 -3.23
CA SER A 233 20.16 6.70 -2.83
C SER A 233 21.57 7.08 -2.33
N GLN A 234 21.68 8.15 -1.54
CA GLN A 234 22.95 8.50 -0.86
C GLN A 234 23.37 7.45 0.19
N PHE A 235 22.43 6.60 0.60
CA PHE A 235 22.63 5.49 1.54
C PHE A 235 22.19 4.17 0.92
N GLY A 236 22.68 3.05 1.48
CA GLY A 236 22.31 1.70 1.05
C GLY A 236 20.88 1.26 1.40
N THR A 237 20.17 2.03 2.24
CA THR A 237 18.89 1.63 2.84
C THR A 237 17.82 1.24 1.82
N PHE A 238 17.65 2.04 0.76
CA PHE A 238 16.60 1.83 -0.25
C PHE A 238 17.11 1.19 -1.54
N LEU A 239 18.31 0.58 -1.53
CA LEU A 239 18.85 -0.12 -2.69
C LEU A 239 18.23 -1.50 -2.88
N GLY A 240 18.29 -2.00 -4.12
CA GLY A 240 17.78 -3.33 -4.50
C GLY A 240 16.25 -3.45 -4.48
N ASN A 241 15.75 -4.65 -4.80
CA ASN A 241 14.32 -4.95 -4.84
C ASN A 241 13.85 -5.92 -3.75
N SER A 242 14.78 -6.54 -3.03
CA SER A 242 14.47 -7.49 -1.98
C SER A 242 15.58 -7.51 -0.94
N GLU A 243 15.31 -8.13 0.21
CA GLU A 243 16.33 -8.37 1.23
C GLU A 243 17.46 -9.25 0.68
N SER A 244 17.16 -10.22 -0.17
CA SER A 244 18.19 -11.07 -0.79
C SER A 244 19.10 -10.32 -1.76
N GLU A 245 18.67 -9.18 -2.30
CA GLU A 245 19.47 -8.35 -3.21
C GLU A 245 20.34 -7.33 -2.47
N ARG A 246 20.07 -7.06 -1.18
CA ARG A 246 20.83 -6.11 -0.34
C ARG A 246 21.90 -6.83 0.46
#